data_AF-A0A936JPS7-F1
#
_entry.id   AF-A0A936JPS7-F1
#
_cell.length_a   1.000
_cell.length_b   1.000
_cell.length_c   1.000
_cell.angle_alpha   90.00
_cell.angle_beta   90.00
_cell.angle_gamma   90.00
#
_symmetry.space_group_name_H-M   'P 1'
#
loop_
_entity.id
_entity.type
_entity.pdbx_description
1 polymer ?
#
loop_
_entity_poly.entity_id
_entity_poly.type
_entity_poly.pdbx_seq_one_letter_code
_entity_poly.pdbx_strand_id
1 'polypeptide(L)'
;MQRRPLLAQRILTGFLVLLPALAGCGPADSPNPGTPVDELLAPPPEGQGIQLSMKATIAPGVEGEWCQFVKAPAEALFVNRDEVRYTKGSHHFLLYETTYTEIPTKKENGTVVDTTGVFDCSDGATNGWSVTKLVGGSQNADGTSIVRFPEGVAMPVKAGAVLLMNAHYVNATSEVLEPEVRINLHTIPESEVKQEGDILFMYNAFIHVPQMGSSRARMRCQVHKDITIQNVQSHMHARGTGYEALEVGGTPFYTNEQWADVPVKDFDGGLSLKAGTWIDYACDYKNAEARDVYQGPRSTDEMCMLIGSYYPADPATAHCSLDVTKPLETGNLGAEWVGDGSATCAQTLGCIQQNFGPNFNLEGFTQCVTGSDPAVSREMSDVVQCIITSGNPMVDCKTQIDACAAK
;
A
#
# COMPACT_ATOMS: atom_id res chain seq x y z
N MET A 1 -27.87 7.94 -19.20
CA MET A 1 -27.35 6.64 -18.73
C MET A 1 -26.37 6.92 -17.59
N GLN A 2 -26.85 6.83 -16.34
CA GLN A 2 -26.07 7.12 -15.14
C GLN A 2 -25.06 5.99 -14.91
N ARG A 3 -23.76 6.34 -14.88
CA ARG A 3 -22.67 5.43 -14.52
C ARG A 3 -22.87 5.01 -13.06
N ARG A 4 -22.87 3.69 -12.80
CA ARG A 4 -22.73 3.16 -11.43
C ARG A 4 -21.33 3.55 -10.93
N PRO A 5 -21.17 4.16 -9.75
CA PRO A 5 -19.86 4.31 -9.15
C PRO A 5 -19.29 2.91 -8.87
N LEU A 6 -17.98 2.75 -9.05
CA LEU A 6 -17.23 1.54 -8.68
C LEU A 6 -17.70 1.06 -7.30
N LEU A 7 -18.08 -0.22 -7.24
CA LEU A 7 -18.72 -0.85 -6.08
C LEU A 7 -17.80 -0.94 -4.84
N ALA A 8 -16.54 -0.49 -4.97
CA ALA A 8 -15.51 -0.51 -3.92
C ALA A 8 -15.69 0.55 -2.82
N GLN A 9 -16.69 1.45 -2.89
CA GLN A 9 -16.78 2.63 -2.02
C GLN A 9 -18.06 2.74 -1.16
N ARG A 10 -18.70 1.62 -0.82
CA ARG A 10 -19.95 1.67 -0.03
C ARG A 10 -19.84 0.94 1.32
N ILE A 11 -19.74 1.78 2.36
CA ILE A 11 -20.41 1.65 3.67
C ILE A 11 -19.64 0.88 4.76
N LEU A 12 -19.04 1.62 5.70
CA LEU A 12 -19.04 1.24 7.11
C LEU A 12 -19.75 2.34 7.91
N THR A 13 -20.93 2.02 8.43
CA THR A 13 -21.65 2.87 9.40
C THR A 13 -21.32 2.33 10.78
N GLY A 14 -20.72 3.16 11.62
CA GLY A 14 -20.21 2.78 12.93
C GLY A 14 -21.30 2.32 13.90
N PHE A 15 -21.04 1.21 14.58
CA PHE A 15 -21.66 0.89 15.85
C PHE A 15 -20.64 1.16 16.96
N LEU A 16 -20.91 2.18 17.78
CA LEU A 16 -20.19 2.44 19.01
C LEU A 16 -20.66 1.41 20.05
N VAL A 17 -19.88 0.33 20.24
CA VAL A 17 -20.08 -0.61 21.34
C VAL A 17 -19.04 -0.30 22.41
N LEU A 18 -19.48 0.32 23.51
CA LEU A 18 -18.70 0.33 24.75
C LEU A 18 -18.69 -1.10 25.31
N LEU A 19 -17.55 -1.78 25.20
CA LEU A 19 -17.25 -3.02 25.93
C LEU A 19 -16.21 -2.72 27.02
N PRO A 20 -16.30 -3.38 28.19
CA PRO A 20 -15.53 -3.04 29.37
C PRO A 20 -14.08 -3.50 29.22
N ALA A 21 -13.16 -2.69 29.76
CA ALA A 21 -11.74 -2.99 29.82
C ALA A 21 -11.49 -4.30 30.58
N LEU A 22 -11.26 -5.38 29.84
CA LEU A 22 -10.59 -6.57 30.35
C LEU A 22 -9.09 -6.35 30.13
N ALA A 23 -8.35 -6.27 31.23
CA ALA A 23 -6.89 -6.26 31.24
C ALA A 23 -6.39 -7.59 30.64
N GLY A 24 -6.16 -7.60 29.34
CA GLY A 24 -5.43 -8.65 28.64
C GLY A 24 -3.94 -8.45 28.92
N CYS A 25 -3.37 -9.27 29.80
CA CYS A 25 -1.92 -9.43 29.90
C CYS A 25 -1.42 -10.12 28.63
N GLY A 26 -1.16 -9.34 27.57
CA GLY A 26 -0.26 -9.74 26.50
C GLY A 26 1.19 -9.70 26.98
N PRO A 27 2.09 -10.52 26.44
CA PRO A 27 3.52 -10.41 26.73
C PRO A 27 4.00 -9.00 26.38
N ALA A 28 4.76 -8.38 27.29
CA ALA A 28 5.20 -6.99 27.23
C ALA A 28 6.29 -6.69 26.18
N ASP A 29 6.49 -7.57 25.19
CA ASP A 29 7.61 -7.51 24.25
C ASP A 29 7.11 -7.55 22.79
N SER A 30 6.14 -6.69 22.44
CA SER A 30 6.02 -6.26 21.05
C SER A 30 7.21 -5.32 20.76
N PRO A 31 8.07 -5.63 19.77
CA PRO A 31 9.09 -4.68 19.32
C PRO A 31 8.41 -3.34 19.04
N ASN A 32 8.80 -2.33 19.79
CA ASN A 32 8.31 -0.98 19.59
C ASN A 32 8.78 -0.53 18.20
N PRO A 33 7.88 -0.16 17.26
CA PRO A 33 8.30 0.19 15.92
C PRO A 33 9.20 1.43 15.96
N GLY A 34 10.44 1.26 15.48
CA GLY A 34 11.47 2.29 15.42
C GLY A 34 12.08 2.67 16.77
N THR A 35 13.41 2.65 16.85
CA THR A 35 14.09 3.40 17.92
C THR A 35 13.81 4.88 17.68
N PRO A 36 13.17 5.61 18.63
CA PRO A 36 12.91 7.03 18.45
C PRO A 36 14.20 7.79 18.15
N VAL A 37 14.15 8.70 17.18
CA VAL A 37 15.21 9.68 17.00
C VAL A 37 14.89 10.94 17.81
N ASP A 38 15.87 11.39 18.60
CA ASP A 38 15.77 12.64 19.35
C ASP A 38 16.02 13.86 18.45
N GLU A 39 16.70 13.66 17.31
CA GLU A 39 17.05 14.70 16.35
C GLU A 39 16.27 14.51 15.03
N LEU A 40 15.48 15.53 14.68
CA LEU A 40 14.75 15.59 13.41
C LEU A 40 15.58 16.26 12.31
N LEU A 41 15.18 16.06 11.06
CA LEU A 41 15.89 16.62 9.89
C LEU A 41 15.98 18.15 9.92
N ALA A 42 17.17 18.66 9.62
CA ALA A 42 17.34 20.00 9.11
C ALA A 42 16.78 20.08 7.67
N PRO A 43 16.27 21.24 7.23
CA PRO A 43 15.81 21.40 5.86
C PRO A 43 16.98 21.23 4.87
N PRO A 44 16.72 20.79 3.63
CA PRO A 44 17.74 20.78 2.59
C PRO A 44 18.31 22.19 2.36
N PRO A 45 19.55 22.32 1.89
CA PRO A 45 20.08 23.60 1.44
C PRO A 45 19.15 24.26 0.41
N GLU A 46 19.13 25.60 0.39
CA GLU A 46 18.31 26.37 -0.54
C GLU A 46 18.55 25.92 -2.01
N GLY A 47 17.48 25.65 -2.74
CA GLY A 47 17.51 25.16 -4.12
C GLY A 47 17.83 23.66 -4.27
N GLN A 48 18.06 22.91 -3.20
CA GLN A 48 18.35 21.46 -3.25
C GLN A 48 17.19 20.58 -2.77
N GLY A 49 16.02 21.17 -2.56
CA GLY A 49 14.83 20.44 -2.16
C GLY A 49 13.88 21.25 -1.28
N ILE A 50 12.93 20.54 -0.68
CA ILE A 50 12.00 21.09 0.30
C ILE A 50 11.94 20.20 1.55
N GLN A 51 11.47 20.79 2.64
CA GLN A 51 11.09 20.05 3.85
C GLN A 51 9.60 20.25 4.12
N LEU A 52 8.92 19.16 4.45
CA LEU A 52 7.55 19.15 4.95
C LEU A 52 7.54 18.56 6.36
N SER A 53 6.62 19.01 7.20
CA SER A 53 6.49 18.52 8.57
C SER A 53 5.04 18.42 9.00
N MET A 54 4.73 17.41 9.81
CA MET A 54 3.44 17.23 10.45
C MET A 54 3.65 17.00 11.94
N LYS A 55 2.82 17.64 12.77
CA LYS A 55 2.80 17.45 14.23
C LYS A 55 1.40 17.05 14.65
N ALA A 56 1.30 16.08 15.54
CA ALA A 56 0.01 15.63 16.07
C ALA A 56 0.06 15.52 17.59
N THR A 57 -1.11 15.35 18.20
CA THR A 57 -1.28 15.06 19.62
C THR A 57 -2.05 13.75 19.76
N ILE A 58 -1.44 12.75 20.37
CA ILE A 58 -1.97 11.39 20.46
C ILE A 58 -2.25 11.05 21.91
N ALA A 59 -3.53 10.80 22.23
CA ALA A 59 -3.92 10.44 23.59
C ALA A 59 -3.34 9.07 24.01
N PRO A 60 -3.21 8.82 25.33
CA PRO A 60 -2.77 7.52 25.85
C PRO A 60 -3.61 6.35 25.32
N GLY A 61 -2.97 5.26 24.95
CA GLY A 61 -3.63 4.03 24.50
C GLY A 61 -4.30 4.12 23.12
N VAL A 62 -4.03 5.16 22.34
CA VAL A 62 -4.61 5.35 21.01
C VAL A 62 -3.67 4.83 19.92
N GLU A 63 -4.26 4.13 18.96
CA GLU A 63 -3.70 3.86 17.65
C GLU A 63 -4.62 4.47 16.58
N GLY A 64 -4.01 5.07 15.56
CA GLY A 64 -4.75 5.62 14.41
C GLY A 64 -3.83 6.21 13.35
N GLU A 65 -4.42 6.71 12.28
CA GLU A 65 -3.70 7.44 11.25
C GLU A 65 -4.11 8.92 11.25
N TRP A 66 -3.11 9.79 11.11
CA TRP A 66 -3.29 11.23 10.99
C TRP A 66 -2.83 11.69 9.62
N CYS A 67 -3.63 12.56 9.02
CA CYS A 67 -3.39 13.10 7.70
C CYS A 67 -3.30 14.62 7.73
N GLN A 68 -2.52 15.19 6.82
CA GLN A 68 -2.45 16.63 6.60
C GLN A 68 -2.27 16.92 5.11
N PHE A 69 -3.13 17.78 4.55
CA PHE A 69 -2.90 18.31 3.22
C PHE A 69 -1.93 19.49 3.27
N VAL A 70 -0.98 19.51 2.33
CA VAL A 70 -0.05 20.62 2.12
C VAL A 70 0.05 20.93 0.63
N LYS A 71 0.50 22.14 0.27
CA LYS A 71 0.80 22.47 -1.13
C LYS A 71 2.30 22.38 -1.39
N ALA A 72 2.67 21.76 -2.51
CA ALA A 72 4.00 21.87 -3.08
C ALA A 72 4.28 23.34 -3.51
N PRO A 73 5.57 23.71 -3.70
CA PRO A 73 5.95 25.01 -4.26
C PRO A 73 5.28 25.33 -5.60
N ALA A 74 5.33 26.60 -6.01
CA ALA A 74 4.75 27.03 -7.28
C ALA A 74 5.46 26.42 -8.49
N GLU A 75 6.72 26.04 -8.33
CA GLU A 75 7.54 25.34 -9.31
C GLU A 75 7.41 23.82 -9.17
N ALA A 76 7.58 23.09 -10.27
CA ALA A 76 7.65 21.63 -10.23
C ALA A 76 8.93 21.19 -9.52
N LEU A 77 8.85 20.06 -8.81
CA LEU A 77 10.00 19.44 -8.17
C LEU A 77 10.41 18.20 -8.96
N PHE A 78 11.71 17.95 -9.05
CA PHE A 78 12.26 16.72 -9.63
C PHE A 78 13.00 15.97 -8.53
N VAL A 79 12.24 15.16 -7.79
CA VAL A 79 12.70 14.49 -6.58
C VAL A 79 13.62 13.34 -6.93
N ASN A 80 14.88 13.40 -6.49
CA ASN A 80 15.85 12.33 -6.72
C ASN A 80 16.12 11.51 -5.45
N ARG A 81 15.85 12.09 -4.27
CA ARG A 81 16.00 11.40 -3.00
C ARG A 81 14.98 11.83 -1.95
N ASP A 82 14.47 10.91 -1.15
CA ASP A 82 13.76 11.23 0.08
C ASP A 82 14.60 10.98 1.34
N GLU A 83 14.27 11.69 2.41
CA GLU A 83 14.78 11.42 3.74
C GLU A 83 13.69 11.73 4.77
N VAL A 84 13.42 10.77 5.65
CA VAL A 84 12.35 10.89 6.65
C VAL A 84 12.94 10.70 8.03
N ARG A 85 12.50 11.53 8.97
CA ARG A 85 12.69 11.33 10.41
C ARG A 85 11.40 11.58 11.15
N TYR A 86 11.09 10.74 12.11
CA TYR A 86 9.96 10.96 13.01
C TYR A 86 10.32 10.58 14.44
N THR A 87 9.75 11.33 15.38
CA THR A 87 9.89 11.05 16.81
C THR A 87 9.15 9.76 17.19
N LYS A 88 9.26 9.36 18.46
CA LYS A 88 8.54 8.19 19.01
C LYS A 88 7.06 8.18 18.62
N GLY A 89 6.55 6.98 18.33
CA GLY A 89 5.13 6.69 18.20
C GLY A 89 4.67 6.46 16.77
N SER A 90 5.42 6.87 15.74
CA SER A 90 5.06 6.52 14.35
C SER A 90 5.47 5.08 14.04
N HIS A 91 4.60 4.34 13.38
CA HIS A 91 4.90 3.06 12.74
C HIS A 91 5.40 3.25 11.30
N HIS A 92 4.81 4.19 10.56
CA HIS A 92 5.33 4.65 9.27
C HIS A 92 4.86 6.07 8.95
N PHE A 93 5.46 6.65 7.91
CA PHE A 93 5.06 7.91 7.29
C PHE A 93 5.05 7.78 5.76
N LEU A 94 4.03 8.35 5.11
CA LEU A 94 3.86 8.35 3.67
C LEU A 94 3.49 9.76 3.19
N LEU A 95 4.02 10.14 2.03
CA LEU A 95 3.68 11.38 1.34
C LEU A 95 3.13 11.04 -0.05
N TYR A 96 1.89 11.42 -0.31
CA TYR A 96 1.24 11.19 -1.60
C TYR A 96 1.08 12.49 -2.39
N GLU A 97 1.18 12.39 -3.71
CA GLU A 97 0.63 13.41 -4.61
C GLU A 97 -0.85 13.08 -4.87
N THR A 98 -1.70 14.10 -4.98
CA THR A 98 -3.15 13.93 -5.16
C THR A 98 -3.64 14.43 -6.52
N THR A 99 -4.90 14.12 -6.85
CA THR A 99 -5.57 14.67 -8.05
C THR A 99 -6.12 16.08 -7.82
N TYR A 100 -6.08 16.59 -6.60
CA TYR A 100 -6.67 17.88 -6.24
C TYR A 100 -5.77 19.05 -6.64
N THR A 101 -6.39 20.12 -7.12
CA THR A 101 -5.72 21.41 -7.38
C THR A 101 -5.76 22.35 -6.19
N GLU A 102 -6.72 22.13 -5.28
CA GLU A 102 -6.92 22.89 -4.04
C GLU A 102 -7.17 21.92 -2.90
N ILE A 103 -6.85 22.31 -1.66
CA ILE A 103 -7.03 21.44 -0.49
C ILE A 103 -8.52 21.08 -0.38
N PRO A 104 -8.88 19.78 -0.49
CA PRO A 104 -10.27 19.38 -0.50
C PRO A 104 -10.84 19.44 0.92
N THR A 105 -12.13 19.73 1.06
CA THR A 105 -12.85 19.76 2.36
C THR A 105 -13.87 18.64 2.50
N LYS A 106 -13.91 17.73 1.52
CA LYS A 106 -14.84 16.60 1.47
C LYS A 106 -14.19 15.39 0.81
N LYS A 107 -14.45 14.21 1.36
CA LYS A 107 -14.16 12.93 0.71
C LYS A 107 -14.97 12.77 -0.57
N GLU A 108 -14.57 11.86 -1.45
CA GLU A 108 -15.25 11.54 -2.71
C GLU A 108 -16.73 11.11 -2.52
N ASN A 109 -17.05 10.52 -1.36
CA ASN A 109 -18.42 10.15 -1.00
C ASN A 109 -19.27 11.33 -0.47
N GLY A 110 -18.70 12.55 -0.43
CA GLY A 110 -19.36 13.77 0.04
C GLY A 110 -19.24 14.05 1.54
N THR A 111 -18.61 13.16 2.32
CA THR A 111 -18.37 13.37 3.77
C THR A 111 -17.49 14.58 3.97
N VAL A 112 -17.96 15.53 4.77
CA VAL A 112 -17.21 16.76 5.11
C VAL A 112 -16.16 16.43 6.17
N VAL A 113 -14.94 16.90 5.95
CA VAL A 113 -13.81 16.77 6.89
C VAL A 113 -13.14 18.14 7.01
N ASP A 114 -12.81 18.55 8.23
CA ASP A 114 -11.97 19.75 8.43
C ASP A 114 -10.53 19.42 8.08
N THR A 115 -10.06 19.93 6.96
CA THR A 115 -8.73 19.69 6.39
C THR A 115 -7.81 20.90 6.51
N THR A 116 -8.18 21.88 7.35
CA THR A 116 -7.37 23.09 7.55
C THR A 116 -6.06 22.84 8.31
N GLY A 117 -5.98 21.71 9.01
CA GLY A 117 -4.79 21.22 9.70
C GLY A 117 -4.69 19.71 9.63
N VAL A 118 -4.11 19.11 10.67
CA VAL A 118 -4.06 17.65 10.81
C VAL A 118 -5.45 17.11 11.16
N PHE A 119 -5.87 16.04 10.51
CA PHE A 119 -7.17 15.39 10.71
C PHE A 119 -7.03 13.87 10.82
N ASP A 120 -8.02 13.23 11.44
CA ASP A 120 -8.10 11.77 11.53
C ASP A 120 -8.35 11.15 10.14
N CYS A 121 -7.51 10.18 9.79
CA CYS A 121 -7.69 9.34 8.61
C CYS A 121 -7.45 7.86 8.96
N SER A 122 -7.83 7.45 10.17
CA SER A 122 -7.70 6.07 10.69
C SER A 122 -8.50 5.03 9.91
N ASP A 123 -9.28 5.47 8.92
CA ASP A 123 -9.94 4.63 7.93
C ASP A 123 -9.10 4.40 6.66
N GLY A 124 -7.86 4.90 6.63
CA GLY A 124 -6.86 4.80 5.57
C GLY A 124 -6.71 6.10 4.78
N ALA A 125 -5.48 6.54 4.53
CA ALA A 125 -5.19 7.79 3.80
C ALA A 125 -5.83 7.89 2.40
N THR A 126 -6.04 6.75 1.73
CA THR A 126 -6.66 6.68 0.39
C THR A 126 -8.17 6.37 0.46
N ASN A 127 -8.74 6.26 1.65
CA ASN A 127 -10.16 5.98 1.83
C ASN A 127 -11.01 7.25 1.65
N GLY A 128 -11.40 7.47 0.40
CA GLY A 128 -12.20 8.62 -0.03
C GLY A 128 -11.39 9.86 -0.39
N TRP A 129 -10.06 9.72 -0.48
CA TRP A 129 -9.15 10.74 -1.02
C TRP A 129 -8.43 10.20 -2.24
N SER A 130 -8.37 11.01 -3.29
CA SER A 130 -7.81 10.61 -4.58
C SER A 130 -6.32 10.92 -4.67
N VAL A 131 -5.48 9.88 -4.63
CA VAL A 131 -4.03 9.98 -4.78
C VAL A 131 -3.59 9.57 -6.19
N THR A 132 -2.49 10.15 -6.68
CA THR A 132 -1.90 9.79 -7.97
C THR A 132 -0.66 8.92 -7.85
N LYS A 133 0.16 9.11 -6.81
CA LYS A 133 1.37 8.31 -6.54
C LYS A 133 1.93 8.58 -5.15
N LEU A 134 2.80 7.68 -4.69
CA LEU A 134 3.67 7.92 -3.55
C LEU A 134 4.85 8.81 -4.00
N VAL A 135 5.19 9.82 -3.20
CA VAL A 135 6.29 10.77 -3.45
C VAL A 135 7.50 10.49 -2.56
N GLY A 136 7.29 9.83 -1.42
CA GLY A 136 8.32 9.44 -0.47
C GLY A 136 7.69 8.92 0.81
N GLY A 137 8.51 8.38 1.71
CA GLY A 137 8.01 7.80 2.94
C GLY A 137 9.05 6.95 3.64
N SER A 138 8.69 6.46 4.82
CA SER A 138 9.51 5.51 5.53
C SER A 138 8.70 4.69 6.52
N GLN A 139 9.04 3.41 6.63
CA GLN A 139 8.59 2.55 7.71
C GLN A 139 9.48 2.64 8.96
N ASN A 140 10.63 3.29 8.88
CA ASN A 140 11.58 3.36 10.00
C ASN A 140 11.81 4.81 10.42
N ALA A 141 11.99 5.04 11.73
CA ALA A 141 12.17 6.37 12.30
C ALA A 141 13.43 7.07 11.77
N ASP A 142 14.47 6.28 11.51
CA ASP A 142 15.69 6.63 10.78
C ASP A 142 15.87 5.64 9.63
N GLY A 143 14.96 5.71 8.65
CA GLY A 143 14.97 4.78 7.53
C GLY A 143 15.97 5.14 6.44
N THR A 144 16.49 4.09 5.79
CA THR A 144 17.08 4.25 4.46
C THR A 144 15.98 4.73 3.50
N SER A 145 16.38 5.57 2.56
CA SER A 145 15.49 6.18 1.56
C SER A 145 14.83 5.13 0.66
N ILE A 146 13.51 5.21 0.48
CA ILE A 146 12.76 4.39 -0.50
C ILE A 146 12.71 5.04 -1.87
N VAL A 147 12.99 6.35 -1.94
CA VAL A 147 13.16 7.10 -3.18
C VAL A 147 14.63 7.38 -3.36
N ARG A 148 15.38 6.51 -4.04
CA ARG A 148 16.81 6.73 -4.25
C ARG A 148 17.12 6.54 -5.71
N PHE A 149 17.13 7.61 -6.48
CA PHE A 149 17.40 7.53 -7.92
C PHE A 149 18.89 7.72 -8.24
N PRO A 150 19.42 7.07 -9.30
CA PRO A 150 20.77 7.35 -9.79
C PRO A 150 20.84 8.74 -10.47
N GLU A 151 22.06 9.16 -10.81
CA GLU A 151 22.29 10.48 -11.45
C GLU A 151 21.41 10.66 -12.71
N GLY A 152 20.75 11.82 -12.80
CA GLY A 152 19.89 12.20 -13.92
C GLY A 152 18.54 11.51 -13.95
N VAL A 153 18.19 10.72 -12.93
CA VAL A 153 16.85 10.16 -12.75
C VAL A 153 16.15 10.91 -11.61
N ALA A 154 14.91 11.31 -11.85
CA ALA A 154 14.10 11.97 -10.83
C ALA A 154 12.61 11.72 -11.05
N MET A 155 11.84 11.77 -9.97
CA MET A 155 10.39 11.71 -10.00
C MET A 155 9.81 13.13 -9.99
N PRO A 156 9.00 13.51 -11.01
CA PRO A 156 8.40 14.84 -11.05
C PRO A 156 7.23 14.95 -10.05
N VAL A 157 7.16 16.04 -9.28
CA VAL A 157 5.97 16.45 -8.51
C VAL A 157 5.46 17.73 -9.15
N LYS A 158 4.15 17.79 -9.44
CA LYS A 158 3.58 18.93 -10.15
C LYS A 158 3.75 20.24 -9.37
N ALA A 159 3.98 21.31 -10.11
CA ALA A 159 3.87 22.68 -9.62
C ALA A 159 2.55 22.89 -8.87
N GLY A 160 2.63 23.36 -7.63
CA GLY A 160 1.49 23.64 -6.77
C GLY A 160 0.64 22.42 -6.40
N ALA A 161 1.16 21.20 -6.57
CA ALA A 161 0.45 19.97 -6.25
C ALA A 161 -0.09 19.99 -4.81
N VAL A 162 -1.32 19.51 -4.62
CA VAL A 162 -1.81 19.16 -3.29
C VAL A 162 -1.21 17.82 -2.91
N LEU A 163 -0.45 17.81 -1.84
CA LEU A 163 0.17 16.62 -1.26
C LEU A 163 -0.59 16.21 0.00
N LEU A 164 -0.63 14.91 0.26
CA LEU A 164 -1.23 14.32 1.45
C LEU A 164 -0.15 13.62 2.28
N MET A 165 0.17 14.20 3.43
CA MET A 165 0.98 13.58 4.47
C MET A 165 0.11 12.61 5.24
N ASN A 166 0.62 11.41 5.53
CA ASN A 166 -0.03 10.39 6.33
C ASN A 166 0.98 9.77 7.31
N ALA A 167 0.63 9.71 8.58
CA ALA A 167 1.40 9.00 9.60
C ALA A 167 0.49 8.08 10.41
N HIS A 168 0.93 6.83 10.57
CA HIS A 168 0.30 5.87 11.47
C HIS A 168 0.98 5.97 12.83
N TYR A 169 0.24 6.40 13.85
CA TYR A 169 0.74 6.56 15.22
C TYR A 169 0.16 5.50 16.15
N VAL A 170 1.03 4.97 17.02
CA VAL A 170 0.71 4.05 18.12
C VAL A 170 1.23 4.67 19.42
N ASN A 171 0.32 5.10 20.30
CA ASN A 171 0.67 5.54 21.65
C ASN A 171 0.30 4.46 22.67
N ALA A 172 1.18 3.47 22.85
CA ALA A 172 1.04 2.42 23.87
C ALA A 172 1.34 2.88 25.30
N THR A 173 1.57 4.18 25.53
CA THR A 173 1.94 4.72 26.85
C THR A 173 0.71 5.23 27.62
N SER A 174 0.91 5.59 28.89
CA SER A 174 -0.11 6.22 29.73
C SER A 174 -0.11 7.75 29.65
N GLU A 175 0.82 8.34 28.90
CA GLU A 175 1.00 9.79 28.75
C GLU A 175 0.63 10.24 27.34
N VAL A 176 0.30 11.52 27.18
CA VAL A 176 0.08 12.12 25.86
C VAL A 176 1.40 12.12 25.09
N LEU A 177 1.33 11.76 23.81
CA LEU A 177 2.45 11.79 22.87
C LEU A 177 2.25 12.96 21.90
N GLU A 178 3.29 13.75 21.66
CA GLU A 178 3.29 14.88 20.72
C GLU A 178 4.27 14.59 19.57
N PRO A 179 3.94 13.65 18.66
CA PRO A 179 4.88 13.25 17.63
C PRO A 179 5.04 14.32 16.56
N GLU A 180 6.24 14.37 16.00
CA GLU A 180 6.57 15.15 14.82
C GLU A 180 7.25 14.26 13.79
N VAL A 181 6.83 14.39 12.53
CA VAL A 181 7.49 13.80 11.37
C VAL A 181 7.97 14.90 10.43
N ARG A 182 9.16 14.70 9.87
CA ARG A 182 9.72 15.52 8.80
C ARG A 182 10.14 14.66 7.63
N ILE A 183 9.85 15.16 6.43
CA ILE A 183 10.37 14.60 5.19
C ILE A 183 11.11 15.70 4.42
N ASN A 184 12.34 15.41 4.03
CA ASN A 184 13.07 16.15 3.03
C ASN A 184 12.87 15.48 1.67
N LEU A 185 12.44 16.25 0.67
CA LEU A 185 12.48 15.85 -0.72
C LEU A 185 13.65 16.57 -1.38
N HIS A 186 14.73 15.84 -1.63
CA HIS A 186 15.87 16.37 -2.37
C HIS A 186 15.57 16.38 -3.86
N THR A 187 16.02 17.43 -4.54
CA THR A 187 15.73 17.65 -5.96
C THR A 187 16.97 17.91 -6.79
N ILE A 188 16.90 17.57 -8.07
CA ILE A 188 17.85 18.03 -9.10
C ILE A 188 17.19 19.07 -10.02
N PRO A 189 17.96 19.92 -10.71
CA PRO A 189 17.41 20.82 -11.73
C PRO A 189 16.74 20.05 -12.87
N GLU A 190 15.66 20.59 -13.43
CA GLU A 190 14.97 20.01 -14.61
C GLU A 190 15.93 19.73 -15.77
N SER A 191 16.89 20.63 -16.00
CA SER A 191 17.90 20.49 -17.05
C SER A 191 18.85 19.30 -16.87
N GLU A 192 18.91 18.72 -15.67
CA GLU A 192 19.72 17.54 -15.36
C GLU A 192 18.92 16.23 -15.43
N VAL A 193 17.58 16.31 -15.54
CA VAL A 193 16.71 15.14 -15.65
C VAL A 193 16.84 14.54 -17.05
N LYS A 194 17.39 13.34 -17.09
CA LYS A 194 17.55 12.51 -18.30
C LYS A 194 16.42 11.48 -18.42
N GLN A 195 15.84 11.08 -17.31
CA GLN A 195 14.82 10.05 -17.24
C GLN A 195 13.89 10.26 -16.04
N GLU A 196 12.59 10.12 -16.25
CA GLU A 196 11.63 10.09 -15.14
C GLU A 196 11.67 8.74 -14.43
N GLY A 197 11.70 8.77 -13.11
CA GLY A 197 11.52 7.63 -12.21
C GLY A 197 10.20 7.70 -11.45
N ASP A 198 9.83 6.60 -10.81
CA ASP A 198 8.63 6.48 -9.97
C ASP A 198 8.86 5.44 -8.86
N ILE A 199 7.84 5.19 -8.03
CA ILE A 199 7.89 4.20 -6.95
C ILE A 199 6.95 3.04 -7.30
N LEU A 200 7.46 1.80 -7.28
CA LEU A 200 6.63 0.61 -7.21
C LEU A 200 5.83 0.65 -5.91
N PHE A 201 4.51 0.58 -5.98
CA PHE A 201 3.64 0.62 -4.81
C PHE A 201 2.58 -0.46 -4.96
N MET A 202 3.05 -1.71 -4.98
CA MET A 202 2.24 -2.89 -5.25
C MET A 202 1.64 -3.42 -3.95
N TYR A 203 0.34 -3.67 -3.95
CA TYR A 203 -0.41 -4.09 -2.77
C TYR A 203 -1.25 -5.34 -3.06
N ASN A 204 -1.12 -6.37 -2.23
CA ASN A 204 -1.99 -7.54 -2.33
C ASN A 204 -3.30 -7.33 -1.55
N ALA A 205 -4.40 -7.20 -2.29
CA ALA A 205 -5.73 -7.00 -1.72
C ALA A 205 -6.39 -8.27 -1.16
N PHE A 206 -5.79 -9.45 -1.33
CA PHE A 206 -6.36 -10.71 -0.85
C PHE A 206 -5.45 -11.36 0.19
N ILE A 207 -5.75 -11.06 1.45
CA ILE A 207 -5.08 -11.62 2.63
C ILE A 207 -6.15 -12.16 3.59
N HIS A 208 -5.99 -13.42 3.97
CA HIS A 208 -6.74 -14.08 5.05
C HIS A 208 -5.76 -14.93 5.83
N VAL A 209 -5.69 -14.69 7.14
CA VAL A 209 -4.94 -15.52 8.08
C VAL A 209 -5.94 -16.15 9.04
N PRO A 210 -6.18 -17.46 8.98
CA PRO A 210 -7.19 -18.10 9.81
C PRO A 210 -6.82 -17.98 11.29
N GLN A 211 -7.82 -17.96 12.16
CA GLN A 211 -7.60 -18.04 13.61
C GLN A 211 -6.69 -19.22 13.97
N MET A 212 -5.76 -19.00 14.91
CA MET A 212 -4.83 -20.02 15.38
C MET A 212 -4.05 -20.74 14.25
N GLY A 213 -3.82 -20.08 13.12
CA GLY A 213 -3.26 -20.69 11.91
C GLY A 213 -2.20 -19.84 11.21
N SER A 214 -1.83 -20.29 10.02
CA SER A 214 -0.86 -19.64 9.14
C SER A 214 -1.43 -19.55 7.73
N SER A 215 -0.93 -18.60 6.95
CA SER A 215 -1.26 -18.48 5.54
C SER A 215 -0.14 -17.77 4.78
N ARG A 216 -0.17 -17.91 3.45
CA ARG A 216 0.67 -17.19 2.51
C ARG A 216 -0.18 -16.32 1.60
N ALA A 217 0.04 -15.00 1.63
CA ALA A 217 -0.50 -14.10 0.61
C ALA A 217 0.51 -13.95 -0.52
N ARG A 218 0.13 -14.24 -1.77
CA ARG A 218 1.03 -14.17 -2.93
C ARG A 218 0.34 -13.55 -4.13
N MET A 219 1.07 -12.70 -4.85
CA MET A 219 0.61 -12.16 -6.12
C MET A 219 1.74 -11.94 -7.11
N ARG A 220 1.40 -11.96 -8.41
CA ARG A 220 2.32 -11.70 -9.51
C ARG A 220 1.85 -10.50 -10.30
N CYS A 221 2.77 -9.61 -10.65
CA CYS A 221 2.53 -8.40 -11.43
C CYS A 221 3.35 -8.39 -12.71
N GLN A 222 2.67 -8.14 -13.83
CA GLN A 222 3.35 -8.01 -15.10
C GLN A 222 4.16 -6.71 -15.15
N VAL A 223 5.37 -6.80 -15.70
CA VAL A 223 6.19 -5.66 -16.08
C VAL A 223 5.78 -5.23 -17.48
N HIS A 224 5.22 -4.03 -17.66
CA HIS A 224 4.68 -3.58 -18.95
C HIS A 224 5.72 -2.89 -19.85
N LYS A 225 6.82 -2.40 -19.27
CA LYS A 225 7.95 -1.80 -19.98
C LYS A 225 9.25 -2.30 -19.37
N ASP A 226 10.34 -2.26 -20.14
CA ASP A 226 11.67 -2.46 -19.58
C ASP A 226 11.91 -1.42 -18.48
N ILE A 227 12.24 -1.88 -17.28
CA ILE A 227 12.50 -1.05 -16.10
C ILE A 227 13.79 -1.49 -15.41
N THR A 228 14.31 -0.60 -14.58
CA THR A 228 15.39 -0.83 -13.64
C THR A 228 14.93 -0.42 -12.26
N ILE A 229 14.94 -1.37 -11.32
CA ILE A 229 14.60 -1.16 -9.92
C ILE A 229 15.88 -0.78 -9.18
N GLN A 230 15.87 0.36 -8.49
CA GLN A 230 17.05 0.87 -7.79
C GLN A 230 17.09 0.42 -6.33
N ASN A 231 15.93 0.30 -5.69
CA ASN A 231 15.81 -0.31 -4.37
C ASN A 231 14.42 -0.90 -4.15
N VAL A 232 14.30 -1.75 -3.13
CA VAL A 232 13.02 -2.30 -2.66
C VAL A 232 13.01 -2.51 -1.15
N GLN A 233 11.82 -2.47 -0.58
CA GLN A 233 11.48 -3.00 0.73
C GLN A 233 10.15 -3.74 0.67
N SER A 234 9.92 -4.56 1.70
CA SER A 234 8.60 -5.12 2.00
C SER A 234 7.78 -4.17 2.87
N HIS A 235 6.50 -4.48 3.03
CA HIS A 235 5.67 -3.99 4.12
C HIS A 235 4.72 -5.11 4.57
N MET A 236 4.76 -5.42 5.88
CA MET A 236 3.91 -6.40 6.56
C MET A 236 3.55 -5.87 7.96
N HIS A 237 2.46 -6.34 8.55
CA HIS A 237 2.18 -6.09 9.97
C HIS A 237 2.72 -7.22 10.85
N ALA A 238 2.40 -7.16 12.16
CA ALA A 238 3.08 -7.91 13.21
C ALA A 238 2.99 -9.45 13.10
N ARG A 239 2.11 -10.02 12.26
CA ARG A 239 2.05 -11.46 12.02
C ARG A 239 2.94 -11.90 10.87
N GLY A 240 3.54 -10.98 10.13
CA GLY A 240 4.49 -11.27 9.08
C GLY A 240 5.69 -12.04 9.64
N THR A 241 5.90 -13.23 9.10
CA THR A 241 7.00 -14.15 9.49
C THR A 241 7.99 -14.40 8.36
N GLY A 242 7.69 -13.95 7.15
CA GLY A 242 8.54 -14.16 5.99
C GLY A 242 8.04 -13.38 4.78
N TYR A 243 8.98 -12.97 3.94
CA TYR A 243 8.74 -12.22 2.71
C TYR A 243 9.75 -12.67 1.65
N GLU A 244 9.28 -12.83 0.42
CA GLU A 244 10.15 -12.92 -0.75
C GLU A 244 9.59 -12.14 -1.93
N ALA A 245 10.49 -11.61 -2.77
CA ALA A 245 10.18 -11.09 -4.10
C ALA A 245 11.21 -11.61 -5.11
N LEU A 246 10.71 -12.09 -6.25
CA LEU A 246 11.48 -12.68 -7.34
C LEU A 246 10.89 -12.30 -8.70
N GLU A 247 11.68 -12.48 -9.75
CA GLU A 247 11.13 -12.64 -11.11
C GLU A 247 10.64 -14.09 -11.25
N VAL A 248 9.45 -14.33 -11.83
CA VAL A 248 8.90 -15.70 -12.01
C VAL A 248 9.93 -16.61 -12.70
N GLY A 249 10.26 -17.73 -12.06
CA GLY A 249 11.25 -18.70 -12.56
C GLY A 249 12.71 -18.37 -12.21
N GLY A 250 12.96 -17.23 -11.57
CA GLY A 250 14.26 -16.83 -11.03
C GLY A 250 14.42 -17.12 -9.53
N THR A 251 15.53 -16.67 -8.97
CA THR A 251 15.79 -16.67 -7.52
C THR A 251 15.28 -15.37 -6.88
N PRO A 252 14.88 -15.38 -5.59
CA PRO A 252 14.53 -14.15 -4.87
C PRO A 252 15.62 -13.08 -4.96
N PHE A 253 15.23 -11.90 -5.42
CA PHE A 253 16.07 -10.72 -5.39
C PHE A 253 15.94 -9.96 -4.06
N TYR A 254 14.91 -10.23 -3.27
CA TYR A 254 14.72 -9.66 -1.94
C TYR A 254 13.99 -10.65 -1.03
N THR A 255 14.47 -10.79 0.20
CA THR A 255 13.84 -11.57 1.26
C THR A 255 13.91 -10.80 2.56
N ASN A 256 12.91 -10.95 3.42
CA ASN A 256 12.86 -10.29 4.72
C ASN A 256 11.97 -11.07 5.69
N GLU A 257 12.27 -11.03 6.99
CA GLU A 257 11.43 -11.62 8.05
C GLU A 257 10.96 -10.57 9.06
N GLN A 258 11.37 -9.31 8.89
CA GLN A 258 11.11 -8.23 9.83
C GLN A 258 9.89 -7.42 9.40
N TRP A 259 8.89 -7.28 10.27
CA TRP A 259 7.76 -6.36 10.04
C TRP A 259 8.02 -4.93 10.56
N ALA A 260 8.92 -4.79 11.53
CA ALA A 260 9.44 -3.53 12.05
C ALA A 260 10.92 -3.36 11.66
N ASP A 261 11.42 -2.12 11.65
CA ASP A 261 12.80 -1.81 11.23
C ASP A 261 13.15 -2.42 9.86
N VAL A 262 12.21 -2.33 8.92
CA VAL A 262 12.25 -3.05 7.65
C VAL A 262 13.45 -2.62 6.81
N PRO A 263 14.29 -3.56 6.34
CA PRO A 263 15.45 -3.21 5.54
C PRO A 263 15.04 -2.78 4.13
N VAL A 264 15.55 -1.64 3.70
CA VAL A 264 15.56 -1.23 2.29
C VAL A 264 16.80 -1.84 1.63
N LYS A 265 16.59 -2.67 0.60
CA LYS A 265 17.67 -3.23 -0.20
C LYS A 265 17.94 -2.34 -1.41
N ASP A 266 19.12 -1.74 -1.45
CA ASP A 266 19.64 -1.06 -2.62
C ASP A 266 20.26 -2.08 -3.60
N PHE A 267 20.06 -1.86 -4.91
CA PHE A 267 20.68 -2.63 -5.98
C PHE A 267 21.79 -1.80 -6.66
N ASP A 268 23.05 -2.12 -6.39
CA ASP A 268 24.17 -1.46 -7.06
C ASP A 268 24.10 -1.68 -8.58
N GLY A 269 24.01 -0.58 -9.34
CA GLY A 269 23.82 -0.61 -10.80
C GLY A 269 22.38 -0.89 -11.26
N GLY A 270 21.46 -1.14 -10.32
CA GLY A 270 20.05 -1.40 -10.58
C GLY A 270 19.73 -2.84 -11.00
N LEU A 271 18.52 -3.30 -10.66
CA LEU A 271 17.96 -4.58 -11.08
C LEU A 271 17.09 -4.35 -12.33
N SER A 272 17.57 -4.76 -13.50
CA SER A 272 16.80 -4.65 -14.75
C SER A 272 15.79 -5.77 -14.91
N LEU A 273 14.55 -5.41 -15.25
CA LEU A 273 13.48 -6.33 -15.63
C LEU A 273 12.97 -5.98 -17.03
N LYS A 274 12.60 -7.01 -17.80
CA LYS A 274 12.12 -6.86 -19.18
C LYS A 274 10.61 -6.79 -19.25
N ALA A 275 10.09 -6.03 -20.22
CA ALA A 275 8.67 -6.05 -20.54
C ALA A 275 8.18 -7.49 -20.79
N GLY A 276 7.05 -7.84 -20.20
CA GLY A 276 6.44 -9.17 -20.27
C GLY A 276 6.89 -10.14 -19.18
N THR A 277 7.94 -9.84 -18.41
CA THR A 277 8.27 -10.63 -17.21
C THR A 277 7.28 -10.33 -16.08
N TRP A 278 7.36 -11.11 -15.00
CA TRP A 278 6.45 -10.99 -13.86
C TRP A 278 7.25 -10.90 -12.57
N ILE A 279 6.96 -9.88 -11.77
CA ILE A 279 7.40 -9.78 -10.38
C ILE A 279 6.45 -10.61 -9.54
N ASP A 280 6.94 -11.60 -8.83
CA ASP A 280 6.20 -12.48 -7.93
C ASP A 280 6.68 -12.21 -6.52
N TYR A 281 5.76 -11.83 -5.63
CA TYR A 281 6.08 -11.61 -4.23
C TYR A 281 5.04 -12.24 -3.32
N ALA A 282 5.49 -12.59 -2.12
CA ALA A 282 4.66 -13.25 -1.14
C ALA A 282 5.04 -12.87 0.29
N CYS A 283 4.04 -12.89 1.16
CA CYS A 283 4.17 -12.70 2.60
C CYS A 283 3.60 -13.92 3.34
N ASP A 284 4.37 -14.43 4.30
CA ASP A 284 3.97 -15.52 5.20
C ASP A 284 3.50 -14.96 6.54
N TYR A 285 2.38 -15.47 7.05
CA TYR A 285 1.79 -15.01 8.30
C TYR A 285 1.59 -16.13 9.31
N LYS A 286 1.60 -15.73 10.59
CA LYS A 286 1.17 -16.59 11.70
C LYS A 286 0.24 -15.85 12.65
N ASN A 287 -0.99 -16.33 12.74
CA ASN A 287 -2.01 -15.78 13.61
C ASN A 287 -2.20 -16.65 14.87
N ALA A 288 -1.92 -16.07 16.04
CA ALA A 288 -2.11 -16.72 17.33
C ALA A 288 -3.42 -16.31 18.04
N GLU A 289 -4.30 -15.57 17.36
CA GLU A 289 -5.57 -15.10 17.92
C GLU A 289 -6.73 -16.05 17.62
N ALA A 290 -7.77 -15.98 18.46
CA ALA A 290 -9.02 -16.72 18.31
C ALA A 290 -10.01 -16.04 17.33
N ARG A 291 -9.48 -15.31 16.35
CA ARG A 291 -10.25 -14.66 15.27
C ARG A 291 -9.46 -14.72 13.97
N ASP A 292 -10.15 -14.66 12.85
CA ASP A 292 -9.52 -14.47 11.55
C ASP A 292 -8.98 -13.03 11.42
N VAL A 293 -7.93 -12.90 10.61
CA VAL A 293 -7.28 -11.62 10.30
C VAL A 293 -7.29 -11.44 8.79
N TYR A 294 -7.58 -10.22 8.33
CA TYR A 294 -7.68 -9.88 6.92
C TYR A 294 -6.78 -8.69 6.58
N GLN A 295 -6.73 -8.35 5.29
CA GLN A 295 -6.10 -7.12 4.83
C GLN A 295 -6.72 -5.88 5.48
N GLY A 296 -5.92 -4.86 5.80
CA GLY A 296 -6.42 -3.59 6.31
C GLY A 296 -5.34 -2.66 6.86
N PRO A 297 -5.69 -1.39 7.18
CA PRO A 297 -4.75 -0.36 7.60
C PRO A 297 -4.31 -0.46 9.07
N ARG A 298 -5.03 -1.20 9.92
CA ARG A 298 -4.79 -1.19 11.38
C ARG A 298 -3.76 -2.25 11.78
N SER A 299 -3.15 -2.09 12.96
CA SER A 299 -2.31 -3.14 13.56
C SER A 299 -3.05 -4.46 13.81
N THR A 300 -4.38 -4.43 13.86
CA THR A 300 -5.24 -5.60 14.00
C THR A 300 -5.42 -6.38 12.70
N ASP A 301 -5.04 -5.77 11.58
CA ASP A 301 -5.16 -6.26 10.21
C ASP A 301 -3.77 -6.60 9.67
N GLU A 302 -3.67 -7.04 8.41
CA GLU A 302 -2.38 -7.32 7.74
C GLU A 302 -2.23 -6.58 6.41
N MET A 303 -0.98 -6.45 5.95
CA MET A 303 -0.64 -5.97 4.62
C MET A 303 0.47 -6.82 4.00
N CYS A 304 0.51 -6.86 2.66
CA CYS A 304 1.60 -7.45 1.89
C CYS A 304 1.94 -6.52 0.72
N MET A 305 3.11 -5.87 0.76
CA MET A 305 3.50 -4.92 -0.28
C MET A 305 4.96 -5.06 -0.71
N LEU A 306 5.19 -4.72 -1.98
CA LEU A 306 6.52 -4.43 -2.53
C LEU A 306 6.60 -2.94 -2.84
N ILE A 307 7.54 -2.25 -2.21
CA ILE A 307 7.71 -0.79 -2.34
C ILE A 307 9.14 -0.48 -2.74
N GLY A 308 9.36 0.40 -3.72
CA GLY A 308 10.73 0.81 -4.06
C GLY A 308 10.85 1.65 -5.32
N SER A 309 11.94 2.39 -5.43
CA SER A 309 12.19 3.28 -6.57
C SER A 309 12.62 2.52 -7.82
N TYR A 310 12.10 2.94 -8.98
CA TYR A 310 12.43 2.37 -10.29
C TYR A 310 12.35 3.40 -11.41
N TYR A 311 12.94 3.08 -12.57
CA TYR A 311 12.92 3.92 -13.76
C TYR A 311 13.11 3.09 -15.04
N PRO A 312 12.66 3.52 -16.22
CA PRO A 312 11.72 4.62 -16.48
C PRO A 312 10.39 4.50 -15.75
N ALA A 313 9.76 5.63 -15.43
CA ALA A 313 8.41 5.67 -14.87
C ALA A 313 7.40 4.96 -15.79
N ASP A 314 6.62 4.06 -15.21
CA ASP A 314 5.55 3.32 -15.85
C ASP A 314 4.45 2.99 -14.83
N PRO A 315 3.47 3.89 -14.62
CA PRO A 315 2.48 3.74 -13.55
C PRO A 315 1.67 2.44 -13.63
N ALA A 316 1.52 1.86 -14.82
CA ALA A 316 0.87 0.57 -15.00
C ALA A 316 1.63 -0.55 -14.26
N THR A 317 2.96 -0.60 -14.44
CA THR A 317 3.83 -1.50 -13.68
C THR A 317 3.85 -1.12 -12.19
N ALA A 318 3.99 0.16 -11.85
CA ALA A 318 4.08 0.62 -10.45
C ALA A 318 2.95 0.11 -9.56
N HIS A 319 1.74 0.11 -10.12
CA HIS A 319 0.51 -0.23 -9.42
C HIS A 319 -0.04 -1.59 -9.80
N CYS A 320 0.67 -2.44 -10.56
CA CYS A 320 0.15 -3.74 -10.99
C CYS A 320 -1.25 -3.61 -11.65
N SER A 321 -1.33 -2.75 -12.67
CA SER A 321 -2.59 -2.27 -13.22
C SER A 321 -3.17 -3.22 -14.26
N LEU A 322 -4.50 -3.38 -14.28
CA LEU A 322 -5.17 -4.20 -15.30
C LEU A 322 -5.20 -3.52 -16.68
N ASP A 323 -5.44 -2.20 -16.71
CA ASP A 323 -5.51 -1.40 -17.93
C ASP A 323 -4.37 -0.37 -17.95
N VAL A 324 -3.39 -0.60 -18.83
CA VAL A 324 -2.22 0.27 -19.00
C VAL A 324 -2.57 1.71 -19.42
N THR A 325 -3.76 1.93 -19.98
CA THR A 325 -4.24 3.26 -20.36
C THR A 325 -4.89 4.00 -19.19
N LYS A 326 -5.21 3.29 -18.11
CA LYS A 326 -5.85 3.81 -16.90
C LYS A 326 -5.23 3.19 -15.63
N PRO A 327 -3.92 3.38 -15.44
CA PRO A 327 -3.19 2.67 -14.40
C PRO A 327 -3.72 2.97 -12.98
N LEU A 328 -4.11 4.21 -12.71
CA LEU A 328 -4.65 4.58 -11.39
C LEU A 328 -6.07 4.08 -11.14
N GLU A 329 -6.91 3.97 -12.18
CA GLU A 329 -8.29 3.46 -12.04
C GLU A 329 -8.31 1.93 -11.85
N THR A 330 -7.27 1.24 -12.31
CA THR A 330 -7.20 -0.23 -12.34
C THR A 330 -6.01 -0.80 -11.56
N GLY A 331 -5.41 0.01 -10.69
CA GLY A 331 -4.30 -0.38 -9.84
C GLY A 331 -4.66 -1.54 -8.91
N ASN A 332 -3.71 -2.42 -8.69
CA ASN A 332 -3.77 -3.67 -7.93
C ASN A 332 -4.77 -4.70 -8.49
N LEU A 333 -5.43 -4.42 -9.62
CA LEU A 333 -6.36 -5.34 -10.28
C LEU A 333 -5.72 -6.12 -11.43
N GLY A 334 -4.49 -5.80 -11.85
CA GLY A 334 -3.76 -6.53 -12.91
C GLY A 334 -2.99 -7.75 -12.41
N ALA A 335 -3.13 -8.09 -11.13
CA ALA A 335 -2.36 -9.14 -10.49
C ALA A 335 -2.89 -10.53 -10.83
N GLU A 336 -1.97 -11.50 -10.98
CA GLU A 336 -2.29 -12.92 -10.80
C GLU A 336 -2.19 -13.22 -9.30
N TRP A 337 -3.32 -13.33 -8.62
CA TRP A 337 -3.36 -13.74 -7.21
C TRP A 337 -3.22 -15.25 -7.12
N VAL A 338 -2.33 -15.71 -6.24
CA VAL A 338 -2.05 -17.12 -6.04
C VAL A 338 -2.61 -17.51 -4.69
N GLY A 339 -3.63 -18.37 -4.68
CA GLY A 339 -4.20 -18.89 -3.45
C GLY A 339 -3.22 -19.79 -2.68
N ASP A 340 -3.58 -20.09 -1.44
CA ASP A 340 -2.83 -20.93 -0.50
C ASP A 340 -3.70 -22.11 -0.02
N GLY A 341 -4.71 -22.47 -0.80
CA GLY A 341 -5.64 -23.54 -0.50
C GLY A 341 -5.59 -24.68 -1.51
N SER A 342 -6.73 -25.35 -1.64
CA SER A 342 -6.87 -26.53 -2.51
C SER A 342 -8.18 -26.53 -3.29
N ALA A 343 -8.92 -25.42 -3.28
CA ALA A 343 -10.19 -25.34 -3.99
C ALA A 343 -9.93 -25.25 -5.50
N THR A 344 -10.63 -26.06 -6.28
CA THR A 344 -10.59 -25.92 -7.74
C THR A 344 -11.15 -24.57 -8.17
N CYS A 345 -10.94 -24.19 -9.42
CA CYS A 345 -11.43 -22.92 -9.92
C CYS A 345 -12.97 -22.92 -9.96
N ALA A 346 -13.59 -24.04 -10.33
CA ALA A 346 -15.04 -24.25 -10.24
C ALA A 346 -15.59 -24.12 -8.81
N GLN A 347 -14.89 -24.67 -7.80
CA GLN A 347 -15.28 -24.51 -6.39
C GLN A 347 -15.16 -23.06 -5.94
N THR A 348 -14.07 -22.39 -6.36
CA THR A 348 -13.82 -20.97 -6.09
C THR A 348 -14.91 -20.09 -6.70
N LEU A 349 -15.34 -20.36 -7.94
CA LEU A 349 -16.48 -19.68 -8.57
C LEU A 349 -17.78 -19.86 -7.78
N GLY A 350 -18.08 -21.08 -7.34
CA GLY A 350 -19.25 -21.35 -6.52
C GLY A 350 -19.22 -20.54 -5.20
N CYS A 351 -18.04 -20.42 -4.59
CA CYS A 351 -17.82 -19.59 -3.41
C CYS A 351 -18.00 -18.09 -3.72
N ILE A 352 -17.41 -17.60 -4.81
CA ILE A 352 -17.52 -16.20 -5.25
C ILE A 352 -18.99 -15.85 -5.49
N GLN A 353 -19.76 -16.70 -6.17
CA GLN A 353 -21.18 -16.45 -6.44
C GLN A 353 -22.02 -16.27 -5.16
N GLN A 354 -21.63 -16.90 -4.06
CA GLN A 354 -22.31 -16.76 -2.76
C GLN A 354 -21.95 -15.44 -2.06
N ASN A 355 -20.76 -14.89 -2.32
CA ASN A 355 -20.23 -13.70 -1.66
C ASN A 355 -20.26 -12.44 -2.54
N PHE A 356 -20.47 -12.59 -3.85
CA PHE A 356 -20.50 -11.52 -4.85
C PHE A 356 -21.93 -11.32 -5.36
N GLY A 357 -22.71 -10.56 -4.59
CA GLY A 357 -24.13 -10.27 -4.87
C GLY A 357 -24.59 -8.95 -4.22
N PRO A 358 -25.90 -8.70 -4.12
CA PRO A 358 -26.45 -7.48 -3.50
C PRO A 358 -25.97 -7.24 -2.06
N ASN A 359 -25.63 -8.31 -1.34
CA ASN A 359 -25.03 -8.28 0.00
C ASN A 359 -23.56 -8.72 -0.10
N PHE A 360 -22.74 -7.96 -0.82
CA PHE A 360 -21.32 -8.26 -1.01
C PHE A 360 -20.63 -8.47 0.35
N ASN A 361 -19.99 -9.62 0.52
CA ASN A 361 -19.21 -9.97 1.69
C ASN A 361 -17.73 -9.99 1.31
N LEU A 362 -17.00 -8.91 1.63
CA LEU A 362 -15.59 -8.79 1.28
C LEU A 362 -14.73 -9.89 1.92
N GLU A 363 -14.94 -10.19 3.20
CA GLU A 363 -14.18 -11.23 3.91
C GLU A 363 -14.42 -12.60 3.27
N GLY A 364 -15.68 -12.96 3.00
CA GLY A 364 -16.01 -14.21 2.34
C GLY A 364 -15.47 -14.29 0.92
N PHE A 365 -15.52 -13.19 0.16
CA PHE A 365 -14.93 -13.12 -1.17
C PHE A 365 -13.40 -13.31 -1.12
N THR A 366 -12.72 -12.67 -0.17
CA THR A 366 -11.29 -12.84 0.06
C THR A 366 -10.96 -14.29 0.38
N GLN A 367 -11.72 -14.94 1.27
CA GLN A 367 -11.53 -16.37 1.58
C GLN A 367 -11.70 -17.28 0.36
N CYS A 368 -12.61 -16.96 -0.56
CA CYS A 368 -12.75 -17.71 -1.81
C CYS A 368 -11.46 -17.63 -2.65
N VAL A 369 -10.91 -16.42 -2.80
CA VAL A 369 -9.69 -16.17 -3.57
C VAL A 369 -8.48 -16.84 -2.92
N THR A 370 -8.27 -16.61 -1.62
CA THR A 370 -7.12 -17.17 -0.89
C THR A 370 -7.20 -18.68 -0.70
N GLY A 371 -8.41 -19.26 -0.64
CA GLY A 371 -8.63 -20.70 -0.55
C GLY A 371 -8.49 -21.48 -1.86
N SER A 372 -8.27 -20.79 -2.99
CA SER A 372 -8.05 -21.43 -4.29
C SER A 372 -6.72 -22.19 -4.34
N ASP A 373 -6.67 -23.24 -5.16
CA ASP A 373 -5.44 -23.99 -5.43
C ASP A 373 -4.46 -23.12 -6.23
N PRO A 374 -3.18 -23.01 -5.85
CA PRO A 374 -2.15 -22.32 -6.63
C PRO A 374 -2.10 -22.72 -8.11
N ALA A 375 -2.48 -23.95 -8.46
CA ALA A 375 -2.47 -24.46 -9.84
C ALA A 375 -3.55 -23.83 -10.74
N VAL A 376 -4.54 -23.15 -10.17
CA VAL A 376 -5.62 -22.45 -10.91
C VAL A 376 -5.54 -20.93 -10.76
N SER A 377 -4.42 -20.39 -10.26
CA SER A 377 -4.24 -18.95 -9.98
C SER A 377 -4.60 -18.06 -11.16
N ARG A 378 -4.24 -18.46 -12.38
CA ARG A 378 -4.51 -17.70 -13.59
C ARG A 378 -6.00 -17.64 -13.91
N GLU A 379 -6.65 -18.80 -14.04
CA GLU A 379 -8.08 -18.85 -14.37
C GLU A 379 -8.94 -18.18 -13.30
N MET A 380 -8.54 -18.34 -12.02
CA MET A 380 -9.20 -17.70 -10.89
C MET A 380 -9.01 -16.17 -10.92
N SER A 381 -7.78 -15.70 -11.17
CA SER A 381 -7.52 -14.26 -11.24
C SER A 381 -8.25 -13.63 -12.41
N ASP A 382 -8.19 -14.23 -13.61
CA ASP A 382 -8.86 -13.71 -14.80
C ASP A 382 -10.37 -13.50 -14.56
N VAL A 383 -11.03 -14.44 -13.86
CA VAL A 383 -12.45 -14.31 -13.56
C VAL A 383 -12.72 -13.29 -12.45
N VAL A 384 -11.90 -13.21 -11.41
CA VAL A 384 -11.99 -12.19 -10.35
C VAL A 384 -11.83 -10.79 -10.93
N GLN A 385 -10.81 -10.58 -11.77
CA GLN A 385 -10.56 -9.32 -12.48
C GLN A 385 -11.76 -8.88 -13.30
N CYS A 386 -12.32 -9.79 -14.11
CA CYS A 386 -13.48 -9.47 -14.93
C CYS A 386 -14.70 -9.16 -14.06
N ILE A 387 -14.96 -9.96 -13.01
CA ILE A 387 -16.11 -9.78 -12.12
C ILE A 387 -16.06 -8.41 -11.42
N ILE A 388 -14.89 -8.00 -10.93
CA ILE A 388 -14.72 -6.71 -10.22
C ILE A 388 -14.85 -5.51 -11.15
N THR A 389 -14.44 -5.64 -12.42
CA THR A 389 -14.40 -4.53 -13.38
C THR A 389 -15.62 -4.46 -14.30
N SER A 390 -16.43 -5.51 -14.40
CA SER A 390 -17.60 -5.57 -15.27
C SER A 390 -18.84 -4.93 -14.64
N GLY A 391 -19.61 -4.21 -15.47
CA GLY A 391 -20.93 -3.72 -15.12
C GLY A 391 -22.03 -4.78 -15.14
N ASN A 392 -21.81 -5.89 -15.86
CA ASN A 392 -22.69 -7.06 -15.92
C ASN A 392 -21.88 -8.37 -16.05
N PRO A 393 -21.29 -8.85 -14.94
CA PRO A 393 -20.34 -9.97 -14.97
C PRO A 393 -20.89 -11.25 -15.61
N MET A 394 -22.19 -11.51 -15.46
CA MET A 394 -22.83 -12.71 -16.03
C MET A 394 -22.80 -12.76 -17.56
N VAL A 395 -22.70 -11.60 -18.21
CA VAL A 395 -22.62 -11.49 -19.68
C VAL A 395 -21.18 -11.27 -20.10
N ASP A 396 -20.50 -10.30 -19.48
CA ASP A 396 -19.19 -9.83 -19.95
C ASP A 396 -18.07 -10.84 -19.64
N CYS A 397 -18.20 -11.62 -18.56
CA CYS A 397 -17.16 -12.52 -18.06
C CYS A 397 -17.38 -13.98 -18.46
N LYS A 398 -18.26 -14.25 -19.43
CA LYS A 398 -18.62 -15.62 -19.81
C LYS A 398 -17.39 -16.47 -20.16
N THR A 399 -16.43 -15.93 -20.90
CA THR A 399 -15.22 -16.65 -21.30
C THR A 399 -14.38 -17.05 -20.09
N GLN A 400 -14.16 -16.13 -19.16
CA GLN A 400 -13.38 -16.37 -17.94
C GLN A 400 -14.10 -17.33 -17.00
N ILE A 401 -15.42 -17.20 -16.86
CA ILE A 401 -16.26 -18.11 -16.09
C ILE A 401 -16.20 -19.53 -16.66
N ASP A 402 -16.35 -19.70 -17.97
CA ASP A 402 -16.30 -21.03 -18.60
C ASP A 402 -14.90 -21.67 -18.46
N ALA A 403 -13.82 -20.87 -18.59
CA ALA A 403 -12.45 -21.35 -18.43
C ALA A 403 -12.16 -21.81 -16.99
N CYS A 404 -12.58 -21.02 -16.00
CA CYS A 404 -12.42 -21.36 -14.59
C CYS A 404 -13.34 -22.52 -14.18
N ALA A 405 -14.59 -22.60 -14.69
CA ALA A 405 -15.48 -23.72 -14.39
C ALA A 405 -14.99 -25.08 -14.93
N ALA A 406 -14.09 -25.07 -15.92
CA ALA A 406 -13.49 -26.27 -16.49
C ALA A 406 -12.32 -26.83 -15.64
N LYS A 407 -11.89 -26.11 -14.60
CA LYS A 407 -10.75 -26.43 -13.73
C LYS A 407 -11.19 -26.61 -12.29
#